data_AF-A0A9P7DVS4-F1
#
_entry.id   AF-A0A9P7DVS4-F1
#
_cell.length_a   1.000
_cell.length_b   1.000
_cell.length_c   1.000
_cell.angle_alpha   90.00
_cell.angle_beta   90.00
_cell.angle_gamma   90.00
#
_symmetry.space_group_name_H-M   'P 1'
#
loop_
_entity.id
_entity.type
_entity.pdbx_description
1 polymer ?
#
loop_
_entity_poly.entity_id
_entity_poly.type
_entity_poly.pdbx_seq_one_letter_code
_entity_poly.pdbx_strand_id
1 'polypeptide(L)'
;MFHLELLTHPNNYFSTIETWNTVEDQFSKALDNQFQGTWQVNPGDGVFYGSKIDVTIRNILYRSFQRMYYNLNLIPPYVHTKVSHETLD
;
A
#
# COMPACT_ATOMS: atom_id res chain seq x y z
N MET A 1 15.33 0.06 -15.71
CA MET A 1 15.55 0.29 -14.26
C MET A 1 14.19 0.27 -13.59
N PHE A 2 14.02 -0.45 -12.48
CA PHE A 2 12.78 -0.42 -11.71
C PHE A 2 12.98 0.37 -10.42
N HIS A 3 11.89 0.91 -9.88
CA HIS A 3 11.83 1.69 -8.66
C HIS A 3 10.73 1.10 -7.78
N LEU A 4 11.05 0.88 -6.50
CA LEU A 4 10.19 0.16 -5.57
C LEU A 4 9.87 1.05 -4.37
N GLU A 5 8.59 1.22 -4.05
CA GLU A 5 8.13 2.10 -2.99
C GLU A 5 7.13 1.40 -2.07
N LEU A 6 7.30 1.57 -0.75
CA LEU A 6 6.27 1.23 0.25
C LEU A 6 5.49 2.49 0.59
N LEU A 7 4.21 2.50 0.25
CA LEU A 7 3.28 3.59 0.49
C LEU A 7 2.55 3.30 1.81
N THR A 8 2.77 4.16 2.81
CA THR A 8 2.26 3.99 4.18
C THR A 8 0.93 4.71 4.38
N HIS A 9 0.31 4.50 5.53
CA HIS A 9 -1.01 5.04 5.88
C HIS A 9 -1.13 6.55 5.57
N PRO A 10 -2.21 6.99 4.90
CA PRO A 10 -2.51 8.40 4.70
C PRO A 10 -2.92 9.07 6.03
N ASN A 11 -3.25 10.37 6.00
CA ASN A 11 -3.77 11.07 7.19
C ASN A 11 -5.19 10.59 7.57
N ASN A 12 -5.98 10.15 6.59
CA ASN A 12 -7.35 9.64 6.77
C ASN A 12 -7.40 8.17 6.34
N TYR A 13 -7.51 7.24 7.29
CA TYR A 13 -7.55 5.81 7.02
C TYR A 13 -8.62 5.10 7.86
N PHE A 14 -9.11 3.98 7.35
CA PHE A 14 -9.88 3.01 8.14
C PHE A 14 -8.92 2.06 8.88
N SER A 15 -9.40 1.47 9.98
CA SER A 15 -8.66 0.59 10.90
C SER A 15 -7.81 1.31 11.95
N THR A 16 -7.27 0.54 12.90
CA THR A 16 -6.43 1.03 13.99
C THR A 16 -4.99 1.25 13.53
N ILE A 17 -4.29 2.20 14.15
CA ILE A 17 -2.87 2.44 13.87
C ILE A 17 -2.01 1.20 14.14
N GLU A 18 -2.36 0.36 15.12
CA GLU A 18 -1.66 -0.89 15.41
C GLU A 18 -1.74 -1.90 14.26
N THR A 19 -2.90 -1.99 13.60
CA THR A 19 -3.09 -2.85 12.42
C THR A 19 -2.20 -2.37 11.28
N TRP A 20 -2.15 -1.04 11.05
CA TRP A 20 -1.28 -0.44 10.04
C TRP A 20 0.20 -0.68 10.34
N ASN A 21 0.65 -0.42 11.56
CA ASN A 21 2.04 -0.64 11.97
C ASN A 21 2.48 -2.10 11.74
N THR A 22 1.60 -3.05 12.05
CA THR A 22 1.88 -4.49 11.85
C THR A 22 2.08 -4.82 10.37
N VAL A 23 1.27 -4.23 9.50
CA VAL A 23 1.28 -4.51 8.06
C VAL A 23 2.44 -3.83 7.37
N GLU A 24 2.72 -2.58 7.72
CA GLU A 24 3.86 -1.83 7.22
C GLU A 24 5.18 -2.48 7.64
N ASP A 25 5.26 -3.01 8.87
CA ASP A 25 6.39 -3.81 9.34
C ASP A 25 6.54 -5.13 8.58
N GLN A 26 5.43 -5.82 8.25
CA GLN A 26 5.49 -7.02 7.42
C GLN A 26 5.97 -6.72 6.00
N PHE A 27 5.49 -5.63 5.39
CA PHE A 27 5.93 -5.21 4.06
C PHE A 27 7.39 -4.75 4.05
N SER A 28 7.82 -3.94 5.02
CA SER A 28 9.21 -3.51 5.12
C SER A 28 10.15 -4.71 5.27
N LYS A 29 9.82 -5.67 6.14
CA LYS A 29 10.59 -6.93 6.29
C LYS A 29 10.64 -7.74 5.00
N ALA A 30 9.51 -7.88 4.29
CA ALA A 30 9.47 -8.59 3.02
C ALA A 30 10.34 -7.91 1.96
N LEU A 31 10.29 -6.58 1.89
CA LEU A 31 11.10 -5.76 1.00
C LEU A 31 12.59 -5.81 1.36
N ASP A 32 12.94 -5.74 2.64
CA ASP A 32 14.32 -5.87 3.11
C ASP A 32 14.90 -7.25 2.82
N ASN A 33 14.11 -8.31 2.95
CA ASN A 33 14.56 -9.68 2.66
C ASN A 33 14.86 -9.92 1.17
N GLN A 34 14.19 -9.22 0.25
CA GLN A 34 14.29 -9.47 -1.20
C GLN A 34 15.02 -8.37 -1.97
N PHE A 35 14.96 -7.13 -1.48
CA PHE A 35 15.32 -5.91 -2.21
C PHE A 35 16.10 -4.93 -1.32
N GLN A 36 16.81 -5.42 -0.30
CA GLN A 36 17.56 -4.59 0.66
C GLN A 36 18.33 -3.44 -0.01
N GLY A 37 18.10 -2.21 0.45
CA GLY A 37 18.79 -1.02 -0.06
C GLY A 37 18.37 -0.56 -1.48
N THR A 38 17.34 -1.16 -2.07
CA THR A 38 16.85 -0.83 -3.42
C THR A 38 15.38 -0.37 -3.46
N TRP A 39 14.77 -0.14 -2.29
CA TRP A 39 13.41 0.37 -2.15
C TRP A 39 13.37 1.57 -1.20
N GLN A 40 12.29 2.36 -1.27
CA GLN A 40 12.10 3.53 -0.41
C GLN A 40 10.70 3.60 0.19
N VAL A 41 10.56 4.28 1.33
CA VAL A 41 9.26 4.59 1.91
C VAL A 41 8.71 5.86 1.26
N ASN A 42 7.44 5.84 0.86
CA ASN A 42 6.69 7.01 0.41
C ASN A 42 5.54 7.27 1.41
N PRO A 43 5.76 8.13 2.42
CA PRO A 43 4.84 8.27 3.52
C PRO A 43 3.54 8.97 3.12
N GLY A 44 2.41 8.40 3.52
CA GLY A 44 1.10 9.05 3.35
C GLY A 44 0.41 8.82 2.01
N ASP A 45 1.06 8.15 1.05
CA ASP A 45 0.51 7.85 -0.27
C ASP A 45 -0.23 6.50 -0.35
N GLY A 46 -0.39 5.81 0.79
CA GLY A 46 -1.20 4.59 0.89
C GLY A 46 -2.67 4.84 0.59
N VAL A 47 -3.41 3.77 0.27
CA VAL A 47 -4.87 3.88 0.08
C VAL A 47 -5.57 3.89 1.43
N PHE A 48 -6.74 4.52 1.51
CA PHE A 48 -7.46 4.72 2.79
C PHE A 48 -7.84 3.42 3.54
N TYR A 49 -7.71 2.25 2.91
CA TYR A 49 -8.02 0.93 3.46
C TYR A 49 -6.82 -0.02 3.53
N GLY A 50 -5.59 0.46 3.28
CA GLY A 50 -4.40 -0.39 3.40
C GLY A 50 -3.11 0.15 2.78
N SER A 51 -1.98 -0.37 3.26
CA SER A 51 -0.64 -0.05 2.73
C SER A 51 -0.45 -0.67 1.35
N LYS A 52 0.41 -0.05 0.54
CA LYS A 52 0.64 -0.41 -0.86
C LYS A 52 2.13 -0.57 -1.15
N ILE A 53 2.50 -1.58 -1.93
CA ILE A 53 3.82 -1.64 -2.61
C ILE A 53 3.62 -1.18 -4.05
N ASP A 54 4.36 -0.17 -4.50
CA ASP A 54 4.34 0.32 -5.89
C ASP A 54 5.65 -0.05 -6.60
N VAL A 55 5.52 -0.70 -7.75
CA VAL A 55 6.64 -1.06 -8.63
C VAL A 55 6.52 -0.24 -9.91
N THR A 56 7.49 0.65 -10.13
CA THR A 56 7.57 1.49 -11.33
C THR A 56 8.73 1.04 -12.21
N ILE A 57 8.46 0.61 -13.44
CA ILE A 57 9.49 0.29 -14.43
C ILE A 57 9.73 1.49 -15.35
N ARG A 58 10.99 1.93 -15.42
CA ARG A 58 11.45 3.02 -16.29
C ARG A 58 12.31 2.50 -17.44
N ASN A 59 12.10 3.06 -18.63
CA ASN A 59 12.94 2.82 -19.80
C ASN A 59 14.27 3.61 -19.72
N ILE A 60 15.15 3.41 -20.71
CA ILE A 60 16.48 4.04 -20.79
C ILE A 60 16.40 5.58 -20.88
N LEU A 61 15.25 6.12 -21.28
CA LEU A 61 14.96 7.57 -21.32
C LEU A 61 14.28 8.07 -20.04
N TYR A 62 14.33 7.29 -18.95
CA TYR A 62 13.73 7.58 -17.64
C TYR A 62 12.19 7.79 -17.65
N ARG A 63 11.49 7.39 -18.71
CA ARG A 63 10.02 7.44 -18.76
C ARG A 63 9.43 6.21 -18.08
N SER A 64 8.44 6.43 -17.21
CA SER A 64 7.66 5.35 -16.60
C SER A 64 6.75 4.71 -17.64
N PHE A 65 6.84 3.39 -17.80
CA PHE A 65 6.07 2.65 -18.81
C PHE A 65 5.02 1.73 -18.18
N GLN A 66 5.35 1.12 -17.04
CA GLN A 66 4.44 0.24 -16.33
C GLN A 66 4.52 0.53 -14.82
N ARG A 67 3.34 0.61 -14.21
CA ARG A 67 3.16 0.69 -12.77
C ARG A 67 2.33 -0.51 -12.33
N MET A 68 2.81 -1.25 -11.36
CA MET A 68 2.07 -2.35 -10.72
C MET A 68 2.03 -2.10 -9.22
N TYR A 69 0.90 -2.42 -8.60
CA TYR A 69 0.76 -2.28 -7.17
C TYR A 69 0.05 -3.43 -6.51
N TYR A 70 0.44 -3.70 -5.26
CA TYR A 70 -0.22 -4.67 -4.39
C TYR A 70 -0.59 -4.00 -3.07
N ASN A 71 -1.83 -4.19 -2.63
CA ASN A 71 -2.35 -3.60 -1.40
C ASN A 71 -2.90 -4.71 -0.50
N LEU A 72 -2.74 -4.58 0.81
CA LEU A 72 -3.43 -5.43 1.78
C LEU A 72 -4.68 -4.71 2.31
N ASN A 73 -5.86 -5.31 2.14
CA ASN A 73 -7.10 -4.74 2.68
C ASN A 73 -7.16 -4.92 4.20
N LEU A 74 -7.24 -3.80 4.94
CA LEU A 74 -7.30 -3.77 6.40
C LEU A 74 -8.71 -3.57 6.95
N ILE A 75 -9.72 -3.48 6.08
CA ILE A 75 -11.12 -3.40 6.49
C ILE A 75 -11.54 -4.77 7.05
N PRO A 76 -12.02 -4.83 8.30
CA PRO A 76 -12.56 -6.06 8.87
C PRO A 76 -13.75 -6.58 8.04
N PRO A 77 -13.89 -7.90 7.87
CA PRO A 77 -14.93 -8.48 7.02
C PRO A 77 -16.36 -8.06 7.41
N TYR A 78 -16.61 -7.76 8.69
CA TYR A 78 -17.91 -7.35 9.21
C TYR A 78 -18.33 -5.91 8.86
N VAL A 79 -17.43 -5.08 8.32
CA VAL A 79 -17.76 -3.70 7.89
C VAL A 79 -18.30 -3.68 6.45
N HIS A 80 -18.01 -4.71 5.65
CA HIS A 80 -18.54 -4.83 4.28
C HIS A 80 -20.08 -4.89 4.24
N THR A 81 -20.72 -5.43 5.27
CA THR A 81 -22.18 -5.63 5.34
C THR A 81 -22.99 -4.39 5.72
N LYS A 82 -22.38 -3.35 6.30
CA LYS A 82 -23.11 -2.11 6.63
C LYS A 82 -23.16 -1.11 5.47
N VAL A 83 -22.18 -1.14 4.57
CA VAL A 83 -22.15 -0.25 3.40
C VAL A 83 -23.12 -0.71 2.30
N SER A 84 -23.48 -2.00 2.25
CA SER A 84 -24.45 -2.52 1.28
C SER A 84 -25.93 -2.22 1.60
N HIS A 85 -26.23 -1.56 2.72
CA HIS A 85 -27.61 -1.22 3.11
C HIS A 85 -27.88 0.29 3.25
N GLU A 86 -26.89 1.16 2.98
CA GLU A 86 -27.08 2.62 3.00
C GLU A 86 -26.95 3.28 1.61
N THR A 87 -26.88 2.48 0.55
CA THR A 87 -27.05 2.97 -0.84
C THR A 87 -28.03 2.08 -1.56
N LEU A 88 -29.32 2.27 -1.26
CA LEU A 88 -30.50 2.18 -2.14
C LEU A 88 -31.74 2.24 -1.24
N ASP A 89 -32.03 3.44 -0.74
CA ASP A 89 -33.35 4.07 -0.52
C ASP A 89 -33.23 5.26 0.45
#